data_AF-A0A3P8E135-F1
#
_entry.id   AF-A0A3P8E135-F1
#
_cell.length_a   1.000
_cell.length_b   1.000
_cell.length_c   1.000
_cell.angle_alpha   90.00
_cell.angle_beta   90.00
_cell.angle_gamma   90.00
#
_symmetry.space_group_name_H-M   'P 1'
#
loop_
_entity.id
_entity.type
_entity.pdbx_description
1 polymer ?
#
loop_
_entity_poly.entity_id
_entity_poly.type
_entity_poly.pdbx_seq_one_letter_code
_entity_poly.pdbx_strand_id
1 'polypeptide(L)'
;MDEAVDGHGHGTFVAGVIAATASFSKSPSVLEVLLPARHSSRSDSSSCPPPGLAPQADLYIFRVFTDAQVSYTSWFLDAFNYAISRGLH
;
A
#
# COMPACT_ATOMS: atom_id res chain seq x y z
N MET A 1 14.75 -12.75 -12.10
CA MET A 1 14.50 -11.53 -11.32
C MET A 1 13.82 -12.03 -10.07
N ASP A 2 14.52 -12.04 -8.93
CA ASP A 2 13.84 -12.28 -7.66
C ASP A 2 12.75 -11.22 -7.53
N GLU A 3 11.55 -11.67 -7.24
CA GLU A 3 10.42 -10.80 -6.90
C GLU A 3 10.87 -9.80 -5.82
N ALA A 4 10.30 -8.58 -5.79
CA ALA A 4 10.70 -7.51 -4.88
C ALA A 4 10.28 -7.77 -3.42
N VAL A 5 10.48 -9.00 -2.94
CA VAL A 5 10.22 -9.47 -1.58
C VAL A 5 11.08 -8.66 -0.62
N ASP A 6 10.44 -8.09 0.39
CA ASP A 6 11.10 -7.29 1.41
C ASP A 6 11.47 -8.16 2.62
N GLY A 7 12.77 -8.46 2.78
CA GLY A 7 13.26 -9.21 3.94
C GLY A 7 13.44 -8.38 5.22
N HIS A 8 13.26 -7.05 5.17
CA HIS A 8 13.46 -6.15 6.32
C HIS A 8 12.17 -5.56 6.87
N GLY A 9 11.15 -5.41 6.02
CA GLY A 9 9.94 -4.66 6.32
C GLY A 9 10.07 -3.15 6.07
N HIS A 10 11.26 -2.64 5.75
CA HIS A 10 11.45 -1.21 5.49
C HIS A 10 10.69 -0.74 4.24
N GLY A 11 10.82 -1.49 3.14
CA GLY A 11 10.10 -1.17 1.90
C GLY A 11 8.59 -1.33 2.07
N THR A 12 8.17 -2.35 2.80
CA THR A 12 6.76 -2.65 3.11
C THR A 12 6.14 -1.56 3.97
N PHE A 13 6.85 -1.07 4.98
CA PHE A 13 6.39 0.04 5.81
C PHE A 13 6.17 1.30 4.98
N VAL A 14 7.16 1.68 4.16
CA VAL A 14 7.05 2.86 3.28
C VAL A 14 5.90 2.71 2.29
N ALA A 15 5.76 1.54 1.65
CA ALA A 15 4.66 1.25 0.74
C ALA A 15 3.29 1.36 1.43
N GLY A 16 3.17 0.86 2.66
CA GLY A 16 1.96 0.95 3.47
C GLY A 16 1.58 2.39 3.81
N VAL A 17 2.54 3.21 4.23
CA VAL A 17 2.30 4.64 4.50
C VAL A 17 1.77 5.36 3.26
N ILE A 18 2.27 5.00 2.06
CA ILE A 18 1.87 5.64 0.80
C ILE A 18 0.48 5.16 0.37
N ALA A 19 0.27 3.86 0.20
CA ALA A 19 -0.92 3.36 -0.51
C ALA A 19 -1.58 2.16 0.15
N ALA A 20 -1.44 1.96 1.47
CA ALA A 20 -2.23 0.93 2.16
C ALA A 20 -3.73 1.13 1.89
N THR A 21 -4.38 0.11 1.37
CA THR A 21 -5.82 0.12 1.15
C THR A 21 -6.53 -0.14 2.47
N ALA A 22 -7.56 0.65 2.81
CA ALA A 22 -8.47 0.26 3.88
C ALA A 22 -9.14 -1.05 3.45
N SER A 23 -9.11 -2.06 4.32
CA SER A 23 -9.88 -3.29 4.11
C SER A 23 -11.33 -2.91 3.81
N PHE A 24 -11.82 -3.29 2.63
CA PHE A 24 -13.17 -3.06 2.19
C PHE A 24 -14.13 -3.85 3.10
N SER A 25 -14.50 -3.28 4.25
CA SER A 25 -15.67 -3.75 4.99
C SER A 25 -16.90 -3.26 4.24
N LYS A 26 -17.26 -3.97 3.16
CA LYS A 26 -18.57 -3.83 2.55
C LYS A 26 -18.98 -5.11 1.82
N SER A 27 -19.37 -6.11 2.59
CA SER A 27 -20.59 -6.81 2.21
C SER A 27 -21.73 -6.02 2.85
N PRO A 28 -22.60 -5.34 2.08
CA PRO A 28 -23.86 -4.88 2.63
C PRO A 28 -24.63 -6.15 2.97
N SER A 29 -24.67 -6.52 4.25
CA SER A 29 -25.65 -7.49 4.70
C SER A 29 -27.03 -6.89 4.39
N VAL A 30 -27.89 -7.68 3.75
CA VAL A 30 -29.25 -7.32 3.29
C VAL A 30 -30.07 -6.58 4.37
N LEU A 31 -29.69 -6.78 5.64
CA LEU A 31 -30.19 -6.08 6.83
C LEU A 31 -30.05 -4.55 6.81
N GLU A 32 -29.09 -3.96 6.10
CA GLU A 32 -28.90 -2.50 6.06
C GLU A 32 -29.91 -1.79 5.12
N VAL A 33 -30.47 -2.50 4.14
CA VAL A 33 -31.47 -1.96 3.17
C VAL A 33 -32.87 -1.89 3.78
N LEU A 34 -33.16 -2.72 4.79
CA LEU A 34 -34.51 -2.90 5.34
C LEU A 34 -34.81 -2.05 6.59
N LEU A 35 -33.84 -1.31 7.14
CA LEU A 35 -34.01 -0.54 8.37
C LEU A 35 -33.77 0.96 8.11
N PRO A 36 -34.70 1.86 8.50
CA PRO A 36 -34.56 3.28 8.23
C PRO A 36 -33.40 3.85 9.06
N ALA A 37 -32.55 4.63 8.39
CA ALA A 37 -31.34 5.23 8.90
C ALA A 37 -31.55 5.92 10.26
N ARG A 38 -31.13 5.25 11.35
CA ARG A 38 -30.72 5.98 12.54
C ARG A 38 -29.32 6.49 12.28
N HIS A 39 -29.16 7.82 12.33
CA HIS A 39 -27.88 8.48 12.54
C HIS A 39 -27.22 7.86 13.77
N SER A 40 -26.39 6.85 13.53
CA SER A 40 -25.41 6.38 14.48
C SER A 40 -24.07 6.66 13.82
N SER A 41 -23.51 7.80 14.20
CA SER A 41 -22.06 7.97 14.27
C SER A 41 -21.53 6.87 15.19
N ARG A 42 -21.44 5.65 14.66
CA ARG A 42 -20.91 4.48 15.34
C ARG A 42 -19.47 4.36 14.89
N SER A 43 -18.62 4.98 15.69
CA SER A 43 -17.22 4.66 15.82
C SER A 43 -17.09 3.20 16.28
N ASP A 44 -17.33 2.24 15.40
CA ASP A 44 -16.89 0.88 15.62
C ASP A 44 -15.41 0.83 15.20
N SER A 45 -14.54 1.05 16.19
CA SER A 45 -13.09 0.92 16.10
C SER A 45 -12.67 -0.54 15.93
N SER A 46 -13.20 -1.20 14.91
CA SER A 46 -12.75 -2.52 14.49
C SER A 46 -11.34 -2.39 13.94
N SER A 47 -10.37 -2.82 14.76
CA SER A 47 -8.93 -3.00 14.54
C SER A 47 -8.47 -3.12 13.07
N CYS A 48 -8.51 -2.02 12.34
CA CYS A 48 -7.93 -1.89 11.01
C CYS A 48 -7.10 -0.60 11.02
N PRO A 49 -5.81 -0.68 10.68
CA PRO A 49 -4.99 0.51 10.50
C PRO A 49 -5.65 1.48 9.49
N PRO A 50 -5.45 2.80 9.66
CA PRO A 50 -5.94 3.76 8.68
C PRO A 50 -5.32 3.49 7.30
N PRO A 51 -6.02 3.84 6.21
CA PRO A 51 -5.47 3.75 4.87
C PRO A 51 -4.23 4.66 4.70
N GLY A 52 -3.41 4.37 3.70
CA GLY A 52 -2.25 5.18 3.31
C GLY A 52 -2.65 6.55 2.75
N LEU A 53 -1.65 7.38 2.44
CA LEU A 53 -1.84 8.74 1.91
C LEU A 53 -2.59 8.78 0.56
N ALA A 54 -2.39 7.79 -0.29
CA ALA A 54 -2.98 7.63 -1.61
C ALA A 54 -3.40 6.16 -1.85
N PRO A 55 -4.48 5.68 -1.21
CA PRO A 55 -4.88 4.27 -1.23
C PRO A 55 -5.26 3.73 -2.62
N GLN A 56 -5.63 4.63 -3.53
CA GLN A 56 -5.99 4.30 -4.91
C GLN A 56 -4.81 4.32 -5.89
N ALA A 57 -3.60 4.65 -5.44
CA ALA A 57 -2.43 4.70 -6.32
C ALA A 57 -1.91 3.29 -6.63
N ASP A 58 -1.50 3.08 -7.88
CA ASP A 58 -0.78 1.87 -8.26
C ASP A 58 0.67 1.95 -7.75
N LEU A 59 1.14 0.87 -7.11
CA LEU A 59 2.51 0.78 -6.60
C LEU A 59 3.39 -0.03 -7.55
N TYR A 60 4.48 0.60 -8.00
CA TYR A 60 5.58 -0.05 -8.72
C TYR A 60 6.81 -0.09 -7.82
N ILE A 61 7.22 -1.29 -7.41
CA ILE A 61 8.27 -1.49 -6.39
C ILE A 61 9.55 -1.97 -7.06
N PHE A 62 10.64 -1.21 -6.86
CA PHE A 62 11.99 -1.57 -7.26
C PHE A 62 12.86 -1.76 -6.03
N ARG A 63 13.22 -3.02 -5.74
CA ARG A 63 14.10 -3.32 -4.62
C ARG A 63 15.56 -3.02 -5.01
N VAL A 64 16.11 -1.96 -4.42
CA VAL A 64 17.51 -1.52 -4.64
C VAL A 64 18.40 -1.69 -3.41
N PHE A 65 17.85 -2.26 -2.34
CA PHE A 65 18.57 -2.61 -1.12
C PHE A 65 18.60 -4.13 -0.93
N THR A 66 19.75 -4.65 -0.50
CA THR A 66 19.90 -6.06 -0.12
C THR A 66 19.28 -6.34 1.24
N ASP A 67 19.23 -7.62 1.62
CA ASP A 67 18.86 -8.02 2.99
C ASP A 67 19.94 -7.71 4.05
N ALA A 68 20.99 -6.97 3.69
CA ALA A 68 21.90 -6.37 4.67
C ALA A 68 21.72 -4.85 4.74
N GLN A 69 20.62 -4.32 4.16
CA GLN A 69 20.36 -2.89 3.98
C GLN A 69 21.47 -2.13 3.21
N VAL A 70 22.23 -2.85 2.38
CA VAL A 70 23.26 -2.25 1.53
C VAL A 70 22.68 -1.93 0.17
N SER A 71 23.07 -0.77 -0.37
CA SER A 71 22.70 -0.27 -1.69
C SER A 71 23.93 0.31 -2.39
N TYR A 72 23.98 0.16 -3.71
CA TYR A 72 24.93 0.87 -4.56
C TYR A 72 24.22 1.95 -5.36
N THR A 73 24.90 3.07 -5.59
CA THR A 73 24.38 4.18 -6.41
C THR A 73 23.95 3.73 -7.81
N SER A 74 24.66 2.78 -8.41
CA SER A 74 24.33 2.24 -9.73
C SER A 74 22.97 1.54 -9.78
N TRP A 75 22.60 0.79 -8.74
CA TRP A 75 21.31 0.09 -8.69
C TRP A 75 20.14 1.06 -8.57
N PHE A 76 20.32 2.16 -7.83
CA PHE A 76 19.33 3.22 -7.77
C PHE A 76 19.14 3.89 -9.13
N LEU A 77 20.25 4.22 -9.82
CA LEU A 77 20.19 4.82 -11.15
C LEU A 77 19.53 3.89 -12.18
N ASP A 78 19.82 2.59 -12.13
CA ASP A 78 19.21 1.61 -13.03
C ASP A 78 17.69 1.51 -12.82
N ALA A 79 17.25 1.36 -11.57
CA ALA A 79 15.82 1.34 -11.24
C ALA A 79 15.09 2.63 -11.65
N PHE A 80 15.71 3.78 -11.43
CA PHE A 80 15.15 5.07 -11.79
C PHE A 80 15.04 5.26 -13.31
N ASN A 81 16.11 4.92 -14.05
CA ASN A 81 16.11 4.96 -15.51
C ASN A 81 15.07 4.00 -16.09
N TYR A 82 14.94 2.81 -15.51
CA TYR A 82 13.90 1.86 -15.90
C TYR A 82 12.51 2.47 -15.72
N ALA A 83 12.20 3.04 -14.56
CA ALA A 83 10.89 3.66 -14.28
C ALA A 83 10.53 4.75 -15.29
N ILE A 84 11.47 5.66 -15.60
CA ILE A 84 11.27 6.72 -16.60
C ILE A 84 11.05 6.12 -17.99
N SER A 85 11.85 5.13 -18.40
CA SER A 85 11.73 4.50 -19.71
C SER A 85 10.38 3.81 -19.93
N ARG A 86 9.73 3.39 -18.83
CA ARG A 86 8.40 2.77 -18.80
C ARG A 86 7.27 3.77 -18.61
N GLY A 87 7.58 5.06 -18.42
CA GLY A 87 6.59 6.11 -18.20
C GLY A 87 5.88 6.02 -16.85
N LEU A 88 6.54 5.48 -15.82
CA LEU A 88 6.02 5.44 -14.45
C LEU A 88 6.30 6.79 -13.78
N HIS A 89 5.30 7.64 -13.61
CA HIS A 89 5.38 8.92 -12.88
C HIS A 89 4.02 9.36 -12.35
#